data_AF-A0AAE3N5Y9-F1
#
_entry.id   AF-A0AAE3N5Y9-F1
#
_cell.length_a   1.000
_cell.length_b   1.000
_cell.length_c   1.000
_cell.angle_alpha   90.00
_cell.angle_beta   90.00
_cell.angle_gamma   90.00
#
_symmetry.space_group_name_H-M   'P 1'
#
loop_
_entity.id
_entity.type
_entity.pdbx_description
1 polymer ?
#
loop_
_entity_poly.entity_id
_entity_poly.type
_entity_poly.pdbx_seq_one_letter_code
_entity_poly.pdbx_strand_id
1 'polypeptide(L)'
;MKLSSFGLSAVAAYTVIVVVGRILYPFGDEPDFSARAPYLIFSEKSWIDPYYWLQSMLDGINLSSNCSIQGGAFSFWSDIEFLTCSEPLPQVLRRIILTLFVSIPLIIAICFHRKQKIRPAPAHPAIVLGGSILLPGMTYYLGVLSYEQWTLVLSLLLVLVSRSYLIMGLIAVAVCAIDFGNGIVVLSYVLLTPIYRYFLRKKSLKFTVIVAVLQICVAGILGLAFLSAAGSLSALENKASAIEESLAGSDLVGKYPLILRPAITFMTAIFMTPAFVKIIPLYIVFGFAIFFGIIRLREYLNSLRMEEKKNSYELNEVNIILTDAIVALTTICSIVFILPTYSNAKYYIFLAPILLRPAFLVYAKTSIFFFMLMSQVVVFFFLMAFRLN
;
A
#
# COMPACT_ATOMS: atom_id res chain seq x y z
N MET A 1 -22.84 -9.63 -14.04
CA MET A 1 -21.84 -9.96 -12.99
C MET A 1 -22.39 -11.04 -12.07
N LYS A 2 -21.56 -11.80 -11.36
CA LYS A 2 -22.04 -12.72 -10.30
C LYS A 2 -21.49 -12.25 -8.96
N LEU A 3 -22.29 -12.42 -7.91
CA LEU A 3 -21.88 -12.13 -6.55
C LEU A 3 -20.88 -13.20 -6.08
N SER A 4 -19.75 -12.76 -5.51
CA SER A 4 -18.69 -13.63 -5.01
C SER A 4 -18.84 -13.90 -3.53
N SER A 5 -19.02 -15.17 -3.13
CA SER A 5 -19.05 -15.55 -1.71
C SER A 5 -17.75 -15.16 -0.97
N PHE A 6 -16.58 -15.40 -1.59
CA PHE A 6 -15.31 -14.94 -1.01
C PHE A 6 -15.24 -13.41 -0.90
N GLY A 7 -15.75 -12.71 -1.93
CA GLY A 7 -15.76 -11.26 -1.94
C GLY A 7 -16.63 -10.67 -0.83
N LEU A 8 -17.80 -11.26 -0.61
CA LEU A 8 -18.69 -10.91 0.51
C LEU A 8 -18.01 -11.13 1.86
N SER A 9 -17.36 -12.29 2.07
CA SER A 9 -16.64 -12.56 3.32
C SER A 9 -15.48 -11.58 3.55
N ALA A 10 -14.74 -11.24 2.49
CA ALA A 10 -13.67 -10.24 2.54
C ALA A 10 -14.19 -8.84 2.90
N VAL A 11 -15.28 -8.41 2.27
CA VAL A 11 -15.89 -7.10 2.57
C VAL A 11 -16.48 -7.07 3.99
N ALA A 12 -17.18 -8.12 4.42
CA ALA A 12 -17.72 -8.19 5.78
C ALA A 12 -16.60 -8.13 6.83
N ALA A 13 -15.52 -8.90 6.63
CA ALA A 13 -14.33 -8.84 7.47
C ALA A 13 -13.72 -7.43 7.48
N TYR A 14 -13.54 -6.82 6.31
CA TYR A 14 -13.00 -5.47 6.18
C TYR A 14 -13.85 -4.44 6.94
N THR A 15 -15.18 -4.50 6.84
CA THR A 15 -16.07 -3.60 7.59
C THR A 15 -15.88 -3.74 9.10
N VAL A 16 -15.82 -4.97 9.62
CA VAL A 16 -15.57 -5.20 11.05
C VAL A 16 -14.20 -4.66 11.46
N ILE A 17 -13.16 -4.93 10.66
CA ILE A 17 -11.81 -4.43 10.92
C ILE A 17 -11.74 -2.91 10.91
N VAL A 18 -12.44 -2.24 9.98
CA VAL A 18 -12.49 -0.76 9.96
C VAL A 18 -13.16 -0.25 11.23
N VAL A 19 -14.28 -0.85 11.66
CA VAL A 19 -14.98 -0.43 12.89
C VAL A 19 -14.08 -0.59 14.12
N VAL A 20 -13.50 -1.78 14.32
CA VAL A 20 -12.64 -2.06 15.47
C VAL A 20 -11.35 -1.24 15.40
N GLY A 21 -10.73 -1.16 14.22
CA GLY A 21 -9.51 -0.41 13.99
C GLY A 21 -9.66 1.07 14.30
N ARG A 22 -10.77 1.71 13.91
CA ARG A 22 -10.98 3.15 14.22
C ARG A 22 -11.11 3.45 15.71
N ILE A 23 -11.51 2.48 16.53
CA ILE A 23 -11.55 2.62 17.99
C ILE A 23 -10.14 2.46 18.60
N LEU A 24 -9.31 1.59 18.01
CA LEU A 24 -8.02 1.20 18.56
C LEU A 24 -6.81 1.95 18.00
N TYR A 25 -6.90 2.51 16.78
CA TYR A 25 -5.81 3.29 16.21
C TYR A 25 -5.63 4.60 17.00
N PRO A 26 -4.39 5.04 17.27
CA PRO A 26 -4.13 6.28 17.99
C PRO A 26 -4.50 7.48 17.11
N PHE A 27 -5.46 8.27 17.57
CA PHE A 27 -5.89 9.45 16.84
C PHE A 27 -4.87 10.58 16.91
N GLY A 28 -4.55 11.18 15.77
CA GLY A 28 -3.55 12.24 15.66
C GLY A 28 -2.13 11.73 15.41
N ASP A 29 -1.85 10.45 15.66
CA ASP A 29 -0.62 9.77 15.22
C ASP A 29 -0.79 9.18 13.80
N GLU A 30 -1.47 9.91 12.91
CA GLU A 30 -1.59 9.55 11.50
C GLU A 30 -0.47 10.20 10.69
N PRO A 31 -0.03 9.60 9.56
CA PRO A 31 1.06 10.15 8.77
C PRO A 31 0.77 11.58 8.30
N ASP A 32 1.56 12.52 8.81
CA ASP A 32 1.47 13.98 8.58
C ASP A 32 0.10 14.58 8.93
N PHE A 33 -0.54 14.06 9.99
CA PHE A 33 -1.88 14.47 10.43
C PHE A 33 -2.03 15.99 10.60
N SER A 34 -1.06 16.63 11.26
CA SER A 34 -1.06 18.07 11.58
C SER A 34 -1.02 18.98 10.35
N ALA A 35 -0.56 18.49 9.20
CA ALA A 35 -0.60 19.23 7.94
C ALA A 35 -1.81 18.83 7.08
N ARG A 36 -2.09 17.53 6.99
CA ARG A 36 -3.03 16.98 6.01
C ARG A 36 -4.49 17.09 6.44
N ALA A 37 -4.77 16.85 7.71
CA ALA A 37 -6.15 16.90 8.20
C ALA A 37 -6.70 18.33 8.18
N PRO A 38 -5.94 19.38 8.59
CA PRO A 38 -6.35 20.77 8.39
C PRO A 38 -6.49 21.14 6.92
N TYR A 39 -5.54 20.72 6.06
CA TYR A 39 -5.62 20.98 4.63
C TYR A 39 -6.89 20.36 4.02
N LEU A 40 -7.26 19.15 4.43
CA LEU A 40 -8.48 18.51 3.96
C LEU A 40 -9.74 19.24 4.44
N ILE A 41 -9.80 19.72 5.67
CA ILE A 41 -11.03 20.31 6.23
C ILE A 41 -11.21 21.76 5.79
N PHE A 42 -10.15 22.58 5.90
CA PHE A 42 -10.23 24.03 5.74
C PHE A 42 -9.94 24.54 4.33
N SER A 43 -9.44 23.69 3.41
CA SER A 43 -9.27 24.11 2.02
C SER A 43 -10.61 24.35 1.35
N GLU A 44 -10.66 25.39 0.51
CA GLU A 44 -11.77 25.59 -0.41
C GLU A 44 -11.82 24.45 -1.43
N LYS A 45 -12.98 23.80 -1.53
CA LYS A 45 -13.19 22.67 -2.42
C LYS A 45 -14.05 23.09 -3.60
N SER A 46 -13.54 22.85 -4.79
CA SER A 46 -14.36 22.93 -6.01
C SER A 46 -15.30 21.73 -6.10
N TRP A 47 -16.35 21.81 -6.91
CA TRP A 47 -17.29 20.70 -7.14
C TRP A 47 -16.63 19.43 -7.72
N ILE A 48 -15.42 19.56 -8.27
CA ILE A 48 -14.61 18.46 -8.82
C ILE A 48 -13.84 17.72 -7.70
N ASP A 49 -13.64 18.36 -6.56
CA ASP A 49 -12.97 17.75 -5.41
C ASP A 49 -13.79 16.58 -4.86
N PRO A 50 -13.18 15.39 -4.67
CA PRO A 50 -13.92 14.21 -4.21
C PRO A 50 -14.52 14.35 -2.80
N TYR A 51 -14.05 15.30 -1.99
CA TYR A 51 -14.59 15.61 -0.67
C TYR A 51 -15.62 16.75 -0.65
N TYR A 52 -15.85 17.44 -1.77
CA TYR A 52 -16.85 18.52 -1.84
C TYR A 52 -18.22 18.07 -1.33
N TRP A 53 -18.67 16.89 -1.78
CA TRP A 53 -19.97 16.30 -1.40
C TRP A 53 -20.00 15.73 0.02
N LEU A 54 -18.86 15.71 0.71
CA LEU A 54 -18.68 15.16 2.06
C LEU A 54 -18.37 16.25 3.09
N GLN A 55 -18.40 17.54 2.70
CA GLN A 55 -18.02 18.66 3.55
C GLN A 55 -18.80 18.68 4.88
N SER A 56 -20.11 18.40 4.86
CA SER A 56 -20.94 18.34 6.07
C SER A 56 -20.51 17.26 7.07
N MET A 57 -19.88 16.17 6.60
CA MET A 57 -19.30 15.15 7.47
C MET A 57 -17.94 15.58 8.03
N LEU A 58 -17.19 16.37 7.26
CA LEU A 58 -15.86 16.88 7.62
C LEU A 58 -15.91 18.03 8.62
N ASP A 59 -16.87 18.96 8.49
CA ASP A 59 -17.00 20.15 9.34
C ASP A 59 -17.18 19.83 10.83
N GLY A 60 -17.65 18.62 11.13
CA GLY A 60 -17.85 18.14 12.49
C GLY A 60 -16.65 17.41 13.12
N ILE A 61 -15.51 17.29 12.42
CA ILE A 61 -14.34 16.57 12.93
C ILE A 61 -13.45 17.54 13.72
N ASN A 62 -13.18 17.21 14.98
CA ASN A 62 -12.22 17.98 15.77
C ASN A 62 -10.80 17.51 15.47
N LEU A 63 -9.95 18.44 15.04
CA LEU A 63 -8.56 18.20 14.68
C LEU A 63 -7.58 18.35 15.85
N SER A 64 -8.00 18.89 17.00
CA SER A 64 -7.12 19.01 18.16
C SER A 64 -6.82 17.63 18.72
N SER A 65 -5.60 17.13 18.48
CA SER A 65 -5.08 15.93 19.11
C SER A 65 -3.75 16.25 19.78
N ASN A 66 -3.68 16.00 21.09
CA ASN A 66 -2.45 16.03 21.87
C ASN A 66 -1.96 14.61 22.14
N CYS A 67 -2.24 13.67 21.23
CA CYS A 67 -1.89 12.26 21.39
C CYS A 67 -0.41 12.09 21.73
N SER A 68 -0.18 11.53 22.91
CA SER A 68 1.15 11.28 23.45
C SER A 68 1.46 9.79 23.35
N ILE A 69 2.54 9.48 22.64
CA ILE A 69 3.05 8.11 22.51
C ILE A 69 4.51 8.12 22.91
N GLN A 70 4.84 7.33 23.93
CA GLN A 70 6.20 7.15 24.38
C GLN A 70 6.79 5.92 23.68
N GLY A 71 7.50 6.17 22.59
CA GLY A 71 8.10 5.14 21.75
C GLY A 71 9.32 5.66 20.99
N GLY A 72 10.38 4.86 20.95
CA GLY A 72 11.63 5.19 20.26
C GLY A 72 11.88 4.32 19.04
N ALA A 73 12.79 4.74 18.17
CA ALA A 73 13.16 3.98 16.97
C ALA A 73 13.68 2.55 17.29
N PHE A 74 14.35 2.37 18.43
CA PHE A 74 14.85 1.06 18.90
C PHE A 74 14.00 0.43 20.01
N SER A 75 12.87 1.04 20.36
CA SER A 75 11.98 0.49 21.39
C SER A 75 11.22 -0.73 20.85
N PHE A 76 11.11 -1.76 21.69
CA PHE A 76 10.32 -2.97 21.41
C PHE A 76 8.86 -2.82 21.87
N TRP A 77 8.59 -1.79 22.65
CA TRP A 77 7.30 -1.48 23.26
C TRP A 77 7.05 0.02 23.13
N SER A 78 5.78 0.40 23.07
CA SER A 78 5.36 1.81 23.06
C SER A 78 4.19 1.97 24.02
N ASP A 79 4.19 3.04 24.79
CA ASP A 79 3.07 3.37 25.67
C ASP A 79 2.21 4.44 24.99
N ILE A 80 0.93 4.12 24.79
CA ILE A 80 -0.05 4.98 24.12
C ILE A 80 -1.00 5.52 25.17
N GLU A 81 -0.97 6.82 25.41
CA GLU A 81 -1.85 7.44 26.39
C GLU A 81 -3.32 7.39 25.93
N PHE A 82 -4.17 6.68 26.69
CA PHE A 82 -5.55 6.42 26.30
C PHE A 82 -6.38 7.70 26.11
N LEU A 83 -6.27 8.66 27.03
CA LEU A 83 -7.12 9.86 27.04
C LEU A 83 -6.79 10.82 25.88
N THR A 84 -5.52 10.98 25.54
CA THR A 84 -5.06 11.94 24.52
C THR A 84 -5.10 11.37 23.10
N CYS A 85 -5.01 10.04 22.96
CA CYS A 85 -5.01 9.35 21.67
C CYS A 85 -6.37 8.72 21.28
N SER A 86 -7.45 9.02 22.02
CA SER A 86 -8.81 8.55 21.73
C SER A 86 -9.70 9.65 21.18
N GLU A 87 -10.64 9.29 20.32
CA GLU A 87 -11.66 10.20 19.76
C GLU A 87 -13.01 10.00 20.44
N PRO A 88 -13.84 11.06 20.57
CA PRO A 88 -15.22 10.91 21.00
C PRO A 88 -16.01 10.06 19.99
N LEU A 89 -16.93 9.24 20.49
CA LEU A 89 -17.69 8.28 19.68
C LEU A 89 -18.35 8.88 18.41
N PRO A 90 -18.96 10.09 18.43
CA PRO A 90 -19.52 10.68 17.21
C PRO A 90 -18.48 10.89 16.10
N GLN A 91 -17.25 11.25 16.45
CA GLN A 91 -16.16 11.44 15.50
C GLN A 91 -15.69 10.10 14.94
N VAL A 92 -15.55 9.08 15.79
CA VAL A 92 -15.25 7.70 15.36
C VAL A 92 -16.28 7.21 14.33
N LEU A 93 -17.57 7.40 14.60
CA LEU A 93 -18.64 7.00 13.68
C LEU A 93 -18.58 7.75 12.33
N ARG A 94 -18.36 9.08 12.35
CA ARG A 94 -18.19 9.87 11.12
C ARG A 94 -17.03 9.35 10.28
N ARG A 95 -15.90 9.05 10.91
CA ARG A 95 -14.71 8.52 10.24
C ARG A 95 -14.93 7.12 9.67
N ILE A 96 -15.64 6.23 10.39
CA ILE A 96 -16.01 4.91 9.87
C ILE A 96 -16.87 5.06 8.60
N ILE A 97 -17.90 5.92 8.65
CA ILE A 97 -18.79 6.16 7.50
C ILE A 97 -17.99 6.71 6.32
N LEU A 98 -17.12 7.69 6.56
CA LEU A 98 -16.25 8.28 5.54
C LEU A 98 -15.37 7.22 4.88
N THR A 99 -14.64 6.41 5.67
CA THR A 99 -13.78 5.35 5.16
C THR A 99 -14.55 4.33 4.33
N LEU A 100 -15.73 3.89 4.80
CA LEU A 100 -16.56 2.94 4.07
C LEU A 100 -17.11 3.54 2.77
N PHE A 101 -17.51 4.81 2.78
CA PHE A 101 -17.99 5.53 1.60
C PHE A 101 -16.91 5.65 0.53
N VAL A 102 -15.71 6.11 0.90
CA VAL A 102 -14.56 6.22 0.00
C VAL A 102 -14.17 4.84 -0.54
N SER A 103 -14.37 3.77 0.24
CA SER A 103 -14.08 2.39 -0.16
C SER A 103 -15.13 1.75 -1.08
N ILE A 104 -16.26 2.39 -1.39
CA ILE A 104 -17.35 1.83 -2.21
C ILE A 104 -16.85 1.26 -3.56
N PRO A 105 -15.99 1.96 -4.35
CA PRO A 105 -15.48 1.42 -5.61
C PRO A 105 -14.76 0.07 -5.44
N LEU A 106 -13.99 -0.09 -4.36
CA LEU A 106 -13.31 -1.34 -4.04
C LEU A 106 -14.31 -2.43 -3.63
N ILE A 107 -15.27 -2.10 -2.77
CA ILE A 107 -16.30 -3.02 -2.30
C ILE A 107 -17.09 -3.59 -3.49
N ILE A 108 -17.51 -2.73 -4.41
CA ILE A 108 -18.21 -3.15 -5.63
C ILE A 108 -17.33 -4.08 -6.46
N ALA A 109 -16.07 -3.71 -6.70
CA ALA A 109 -15.16 -4.52 -7.51
C ALA A 109 -14.87 -5.91 -6.90
N ILE A 110 -14.77 -6.00 -5.57
CA ILE A 110 -14.51 -7.26 -4.85
C ILE A 110 -15.75 -8.17 -4.86
N CYS A 111 -16.92 -7.61 -4.54
CA CYS A 111 -18.18 -8.35 -4.46
C CYS A 111 -18.67 -8.81 -5.83
N PHE A 112 -18.52 -7.97 -6.86
CA PHE A 112 -19.07 -8.22 -8.18
C PHE A 112 -17.96 -8.39 -9.21
N HIS A 113 -17.72 -9.63 -9.62
CA HIS A 113 -16.81 -9.91 -10.73
C HIS A 113 -17.33 -11.03 -11.63
N ARG A 114 -16.77 -11.10 -12.84
CA ARG A 114 -17.12 -12.14 -13.80
C ARG A 114 -16.36 -13.42 -13.45
N LYS A 115 -17.03 -14.58 -13.51
CA LYS A 115 -16.33 -15.87 -13.40
C LYS A 115 -15.28 -15.96 -14.51
N GLN A 116 -14.06 -16.39 -14.17
CA GLN A 116 -13.06 -16.75 -15.17
C GLN A 116 -13.59 -17.93 -15.99
N LYS A 117 -13.52 -17.80 -17.31
CA LYS A 117 -13.97 -18.84 -18.25
C LYS A 117 -12.92 -19.94 -18.46
N ILE A 118 -11.66 -19.67 -18.14
CA ILE A 118 -10.54 -20.58 -18.38
C ILE A 118 -10.17 -21.25 -17.04
N ARG A 119 -9.99 -22.57 -17.04
CA ARG A 119 -9.44 -23.36 -15.92
C ARG A 119 -8.29 -24.23 -16.46
N PRO A 120 -7.20 -24.44 -15.70
CA PRO A 120 -6.81 -23.72 -14.48
C PRO A 120 -6.40 -22.28 -14.83
N ALA A 121 -6.88 -21.30 -14.06
CA ALA A 121 -6.50 -19.91 -14.25
C ALA A 121 -6.00 -19.34 -12.92
N PRO A 122 -5.00 -18.44 -12.95
CA PRO A 122 -4.54 -17.75 -11.76
C PRO A 122 -5.69 -17.00 -11.10
N ALA A 123 -5.62 -16.82 -9.77
CA ALA A 123 -6.66 -16.17 -8.99
C ALA A 123 -7.11 -14.85 -9.62
N HIS A 124 -8.44 -14.67 -9.71
CA HIS A 124 -9.03 -13.48 -10.29
C HIS A 124 -8.56 -12.20 -9.55
N PRO A 125 -8.19 -11.10 -10.22
CA PRO A 125 -7.67 -9.89 -9.58
C PRO A 125 -8.55 -9.35 -8.44
N ALA A 126 -9.87 -9.42 -8.58
CA ALA A 126 -10.81 -9.01 -7.52
C ALA A 126 -10.72 -9.87 -6.25
N ILE A 127 -10.38 -11.16 -6.35
CA ILE A 127 -10.15 -12.04 -5.19
C ILE A 127 -8.85 -11.61 -4.49
N VAL A 128 -7.82 -11.28 -5.26
CA VAL A 128 -6.55 -10.81 -4.71
C VAL A 128 -6.71 -9.45 -4.02
N LEU A 129 -7.45 -8.53 -4.65
CA LEU A 129 -7.84 -7.26 -4.04
C LEU A 129 -8.59 -7.50 -2.73
N GLY A 130 -9.57 -8.41 -2.70
CA GLY A 130 -10.30 -8.79 -1.50
C GLY A 130 -9.41 -9.32 -0.36
N GLY A 131 -8.38 -10.11 -0.68
CA GLY A 131 -7.40 -10.53 0.33
C GLY A 131 -6.50 -9.39 0.80
N SER A 132 -6.15 -8.45 -0.09
CA SER A 132 -5.20 -7.38 0.18
C SER A 132 -5.79 -6.23 1.00
N ILE A 133 -7.10 -5.98 0.88
CA ILE A 133 -7.79 -4.97 1.71
C ILE A 133 -7.80 -5.34 3.20
N LEU A 134 -7.51 -6.59 3.55
CA LEU A 134 -7.44 -7.07 4.93
C LEU A 134 -6.03 -6.92 5.53
N LEU A 135 -5.04 -6.50 4.75
CA LEU A 135 -3.69 -6.21 5.27
C LEU A 135 -3.75 -5.07 6.30
N PRO A 136 -3.12 -5.18 7.48
CA PRO A 136 -3.28 -4.15 8.52
C PRO A 136 -2.83 -2.74 8.12
N GLY A 137 -1.73 -2.61 7.38
CA GLY A 137 -1.29 -1.34 6.83
C GLY A 137 -2.32 -0.75 5.86
N MET A 138 -2.95 -1.60 5.03
CA MET A 138 -3.99 -1.16 4.10
C MET A 138 -5.21 -0.60 4.83
N THR A 139 -5.72 -1.29 5.85
CA THR A 139 -6.88 -0.84 6.62
C THR A 139 -6.59 0.40 7.44
N TYR A 140 -5.35 0.53 7.92
CA TYR A 140 -4.87 1.73 8.59
C TYR A 140 -4.87 2.94 7.64
N TYR A 141 -4.19 2.84 6.49
CA TYR A 141 -4.07 3.94 5.53
C TYR A 141 -5.39 4.32 4.84
N LEU A 142 -6.28 3.36 4.57
CA LEU A 142 -7.59 3.63 3.97
C LEU A 142 -8.50 4.52 4.82
N GLY A 143 -8.24 4.67 6.13
CA GLY A 143 -9.01 5.60 6.96
C GLY A 143 -8.21 6.76 7.56
N VAL A 144 -7.00 7.03 7.06
CA VAL A 144 -6.23 8.25 7.42
C VAL A 144 -6.95 9.48 6.88
N LEU A 145 -7.19 10.52 7.68
CA LEU A 145 -7.98 11.69 7.26
C LEU A 145 -7.19 12.58 6.26
N SER A 146 -7.22 12.25 4.97
CA SER A 146 -6.44 12.92 3.92
C SER A 146 -6.97 12.65 2.49
N TYR A 147 -6.57 13.48 1.53
CA TYR A 147 -6.70 13.22 0.08
C TYR A 147 -6.07 11.89 -0.36
N GLU A 148 -5.11 11.38 0.43
CA GLU A 148 -4.47 10.09 0.17
C GLU A 148 -5.42 8.89 0.21
N GLN A 149 -6.58 8.98 0.87
CA GLN A 149 -7.56 7.90 0.83
C GLN A 149 -8.07 7.66 -0.60
N TRP A 150 -8.40 8.74 -1.32
CA TRP A 150 -8.89 8.66 -2.69
C TRP A 150 -7.81 8.23 -3.66
N THR A 151 -6.58 8.76 -3.51
CA THR A 151 -5.45 8.37 -4.34
C THR A 151 -5.16 6.87 -4.16
N LEU A 152 -5.23 6.36 -2.92
CA LEU A 152 -5.07 4.94 -2.61
C LEU A 152 -6.19 4.10 -3.23
N VAL A 153 -7.47 4.47 -3.04
CA VAL A 153 -8.61 3.73 -3.61
C VAL A 153 -8.50 3.64 -5.13
N LEU A 154 -8.23 4.74 -5.83
CA LEU A 154 -8.07 4.73 -7.28
C LEU A 154 -6.88 3.88 -7.72
N SER A 155 -5.76 3.98 -7.01
CA SER A 155 -4.53 3.22 -7.31
C SER A 155 -4.71 1.72 -7.11
N LEU A 156 -5.52 1.30 -6.12
CA LEU A 156 -5.82 -0.11 -5.89
C LEU A 156 -6.61 -0.75 -7.04
N LEU A 157 -7.37 0.03 -7.81
CA LEU A 157 -8.09 -0.45 -8.99
C LEU A 157 -7.14 -0.88 -10.12
N LEU A 158 -5.86 -0.45 -10.10
CA LEU A 158 -4.86 -0.84 -11.12
C LEU A 158 -4.71 -2.35 -11.24
N VAL A 159 -4.86 -3.11 -10.14
CA VAL A 159 -4.75 -4.58 -10.19
C VAL A 159 -5.80 -5.20 -11.10
N LEU A 160 -7.00 -4.61 -11.15
CA LEU A 160 -8.15 -5.09 -11.94
C LEU A 160 -7.94 -4.82 -13.44
N VAL A 161 -7.26 -3.73 -13.78
CA VAL A 161 -7.05 -3.27 -15.15
C VAL A 161 -5.62 -3.43 -15.63
N SER A 162 -4.81 -4.21 -14.90
CA SER A 162 -3.38 -4.44 -15.16
C SER A 162 -3.04 -4.93 -16.58
N ARG A 163 -4.03 -5.34 -17.38
CA ARG A 163 -3.86 -5.74 -18.80
C ARG A 163 -4.06 -4.61 -19.81
N SER A 164 -4.68 -3.49 -19.42
CA SER A 164 -4.99 -2.36 -20.29
C SER A 164 -4.16 -1.13 -19.92
N TYR A 165 -3.08 -0.88 -20.65
CA TYR A 165 -2.18 0.25 -20.39
C TYR A 165 -2.89 1.60 -20.52
N LEU A 166 -3.88 1.71 -21.43
CA LEU A 166 -4.68 2.92 -21.58
C LEU A 166 -5.45 3.23 -20.30
N ILE A 167 -6.16 2.24 -19.74
CA ILE A 167 -6.94 2.45 -18.51
C ILE A 167 -6.01 2.67 -17.30
N MET A 168 -4.87 1.97 -17.23
CA MET A 168 -3.85 2.24 -16.21
C MET A 168 -3.34 3.69 -16.29
N GLY A 169 -3.08 4.19 -17.48
CA GLY A 169 -2.67 5.58 -17.72
C GLY A 169 -3.74 6.59 -17.29
N LEU A 170 -5.00 6.34 -17.64
CA LEU A 170 -6.12 7.19 -17.20
C LEU A 170 -6.27 7.24 -15.68
N ILE A 171 -6.14 6.09 -15.00
CA ILE A 171 -6.14 6.05 -13.53
C ILE A 171 -4.96 6.84 -12.97
N ALA A 172 -3.75 6.68 -13.52
CA ALA A 172 -2.59 7.44 -13.06
C ALA A 172 -2.78 8.96 -13.22
N VAL A 173 -3.35 9.41 -14.35
CA VAL A 173 -3.68 10.83 -14.57
C VAL A 173 -4.70 11.32 -13.54
N ALA A 174 -5.74 10.54 -13.26
CA ALA A 174 -6.73 10.88 -12.24
C ALA A 174 -6.10 10.99 -10.85
N VAL A 175 -5.18 10.09 -10.50
CA VAL A 175 -4.44 10.17 -9.23
C VAL A 175 -3.56 11.42 -9.18
N CYS A 176 -2.81 11.73 -10.25
CA CYS A 176 -2.01 12.96 -10.33
C CYS A 176 -2.84 14.24 -10.20
N ALA A 177 -4.08 14.23 -10.69
CA ALA A 177 -5.00 15.36 -10.58
C ALA A 177 -5.49 15.61 -9.15
N ILE A 178 -5.60 14.56 -8.33
CA ILE A 178 -5.98 14.66 -6.91
C ILE A 178 -4.75 14.99 -6.05
N ASP A 179 -3.66 14.25 -6.24
CA ASP A 179 -2.39 14.46 -5.55
C ASP A 179 -1.23 14.12 -6.47
N PHE A 180 -0.57 15.16 -6.96
CA PHE A 180 0.56 15.03 -7.86
C PHE A 180 1.73 14.23 -7.25
N GLY A 181 1.96 14.30 -5.93
CA GLY A 181 3.07 13.58 -5.28
C GLY A 181 2.87 12.08 -5.30
N ASN A 182 1.71 11.64 -4.81
CA ASN A 182 1.31 10.24 -4.87
C ASN A 182 1.15 9.76 -6.33
N GLY A 183 0.68 10.65 -7.20
CA GLY A 183 0.57 10.43 -8.64
C GLY A 183 1.89 10.06 -9.32
N ILE A 184 3.01 10.70 -8.98
CA ILE A 184 4.34 10.36 -9.53
C ILE A 184 4.70 8.90 -9.20
N VAL A 185 4.46 8.47 -7.96
CA VAL A 185 4.75 7.10 -7.52
C VAL A 185 3.91 6.09 -8.32
N VAL A 186 2.61 6.36 -8.47
CA VAL A 186 1.70 5.51 -9.25
C VAL A 186 2.07 5.49 -10.73
N LEU A 187 2.37 6.65 -11.30
CA LEU A 187 2.78 6.80 -12.69
C LEU A 187 4.06 6.02 -12.98
N SER A 188 5.03 6.04 -12.07
CA SER A 188 6.27 5.28 -12.24
C SER A 188 6.02 3.78 -12.40
N TYR A 189 5.14 3.19 -11.57
CA TYR A 189 4.73 1.79 -11.71
C TYR A 189 4.02 1.54 -13.06
N VAL A 190 3.10 2.42 -13.44
CA VAL A 190 2.33 2.32 -14.70
C VAL A 190 3.25 2.39 -15.92
N LEU A 191 4.28 3.23 -15.91
CA LEU A 191 5.25 3.37 -17.00
C LEU A 191 6.26 2.20 -17.04
N LEU A 192 6.71 1.71 -15.89
CA LEU A 192 7.65 0.58 -15.85
C LEU A 192 7.00 -0.74 -16.26
N THR A 193 5.71 -0.94 -15.97
CA THR A 193 4.97 -2.16 -16.28
C THR A 193 5.07 -2.60 -17.76
N PRO A 194 4.73 -1.77 -18.77
CA PRO A 194 4.85 -2.16 -20.18
C PRO A 194 6.29 -2.43 -20.60
N ILE A 195 7.28 -1.69 -20.05
CA ILE A 195 8.71 -1.88 -20.34
C ILE A 195 9.18 -3.27 -19.89
N TYR A 196 8.88 -3.64 -18.65
CA TYR A 196 9.27 -4.94 -18.10
C TYR A 196 8.54 -6.11 -18.76
N ARG A 197 7.27 -5.92 -19.12
CA ARG A 197 6.53 -6.92 -19.91
C ARG A 197 7.08 -7.05 -21.33
N TYR A 198 7.59 -5.97 -21.93
CA TYR A 198 8.31 -6.03 -23.20
C TYR A 198 9.59 -6.87 -23.05
N PHE A 199 10.38 -6.66 -21.99
CA PHE A 199 11.57 -7.49 -21.71
C PHE A 199 11.22 -8.96 -21.49
N LEU A 200 10.15 -9.26 -20.74
CA LEU A 200 9.67 -10.63 -20.57
C LEU A 200 9.36 -11.27 -21.93
N ARG A 201 8.58 -10.58 -22.79
CA ARG A 201 8.16 -11.09 -24.10
C ARG A 201 9.31 -11.33 -25.07
N LYS A 202 10.34 -10.47 -25.04
CA LYS A 202 11.48 -10.53 -25.96
C LYS A 202 12.62 -11.42 -25.48
N LYS A 203 12.75 -11.61 -24.17
CA LYS A 203 13.85 -12.35 -23.55
C LYS A 203 13.29 -13.41 -22.60
N SER A 204 13.46 -13.24 -21.30
CA SER A 204 13.03 -14.22 -20.30
C SER A 204 12.82 -13.55 -18.95
N LEU A 205 12.13 -14.24 -18.04
CA LEU A 205 11.96 -13.78 -16.65
C LEU A 205 13.31 -13.55 -15.95
N LYS A 206 14.32 -14.39 -16.22
CA LYS A 206 15.67 -14.23 -15.66
C LYS A 206 16.30 -12.90 -16.08
N PHE A 207 16.16 -12.54 -17.35
CA PHE A 207 16.65 -11.25 -17.86
C PHE A 207 15.91 -10.08 -17.20
N THR A 208 14.59 -10.18 -17.05
CA THR A 208 13.78 -9.18 -16.35
C THR A 208 14.23 -8.94 -14.91
N VAL A 209 14.59 -10.01 -14.16
CA VAL A 209 15.15 -9.89 -12.80
C VAL A 209 16.50 -9.18 -12.79
N ILE A 210 17.38 -9.49 -13.75
CA ILE A 210 18.70 -8.83 -13.84
C ILE A 210 18.53 -7.33 -14.09
N VAL A 211 17.63 -6.94 -15.01
CA VAL A 211 17.33 -5.53 -15.29
C VAL A 211 16.74 -4.83 -14.05
N ALA A 212 15.85 -5.49 -13.31
CA ALA A 212 15.32 -4.98 -12.04
C ALA A 212 16.43 -4.69 -11.02
N VAL A 213 17.34 -5.64 -10.81
CA VAL A 213 18.46 -5.47 -9.88
C VAL A 213 19.36 -4.33 -10.32
N LEU A 214 19.70 -4.26 -11.62
CA LEU A 214 20.51 -3.18 -12.16
C LEU A 214 19.85 -1.81 -11.94
N GLN A 215 18.55 -1.67 -12.21
CA GLN A 215 17.81 -0.44 -11.98
C GLN A 215 17.82 -0.01 -10.51
N ILE A 216 17.66 -0.96 -9.58
CA ILE A 216 17.72 -0.69 -8.13
C ILE A 216 19.13 -0.23 -7.73
N CYS A 217 20.18 -0.89 -8.23
CA CYS A 217 21.57 -0.49 -7.96
C CYS A 217 21.87 0.92 -8.49
N VAL A 218 21.42 1.23 -9.72
CA VAL A 218 21.58 2.57 -10.31
C VAL A 218 20.84 3.62 -9.48
N ALA A 219 19.61 3.35 -9.06
CA ALA A 219 18.85 4.23 -8.17
C ALA A 219 19.54 4.44 -6.81
N GLY A 220 20.17 3.41 -6.26
CA GLY A 220 20.95 3.48 -5.02
C GLY A 220 22.20 4.36 -5.13
N ILE A 221 22.91 4.31 -6.27
CA ILE A 221 24.17 5.04 -6.47
C ILE A 221 23.89 6.48 -6.93
N LEU A 222 22.98 6.67 -7.87
CA LEU A 222 22.73 7.97 -8.52
C LEU A 222 21.54 8.74 -7.93
N GLY A 223 20.79 8.16 -6.99
CA GLY A 223 19.54 8.74 -6.50
C GLY A 223 19.68 10.16 -5.94
N LEU A 224 20.74 10.42 -5.16
CA LEU A 224 21.00 11.75 -4.61
C LEU A 224 21.37 12.78 -5.68
N ALA A 225 22.17 12.38 -6.69
CA ALA A 225 22.50 13.25 -7.82
C ALA A 225 21.29 13.52 -8.72
N PHE A 226 20.36 12.56 -8.81
CA PHE A 226 19.10 12.75 -9.52
C PHE A 226 18.19 13.75 -8.81
N LEU A 227 18.13 13.74 -7.47
CA LEU A 227 17.34 14.68 -6.70
C LEU A 227 17.79 16.14 -6.94
N SER A 228 19.10 16.39 -6.92
CA SER A 228 19.65 17.71 -7.22
C SER A 228 19.37 18.18 -8.65
N ALA A 229 19.38 17.25 -9.61
CA ALA A 229 19.00 17.58 -10.98
C ALA A 229 17.48 17.85 -11.10
N ALA A 230 16.64 17.13 -10.35
CA ALA A 230 15.19 17.30 -10.36
C ALA A 230 14.75 18.66 -9.81
N GLY A 231 15.53 19.27 -8.91
CA GLY A 231 15.30 20.64 -8.43
C GLY A 231 15.33 21.71 -9.54
N SER A 232 15.97 21.43 -10.68
CA SER A 232 16.01 22.34 -11.83
C SER A 232 14.74 22.33 -12.71
N LEU A 233 13.81 21.41 -12.46
CA LEU A 233 12.54 21.32 -13.19
C LEU A 233 11.46 22.10 -12.45
N SER A 234 10.90 23.14 -13.07
CA SER A 234 9.89 24.03 -12.45
C SER A 234 8.67 23.31 -11.86
N ALA A 235 8.26 22.17 -12.43
CA ALA A 235 7.15 21.37 -11.92
C ALA A 235 7.48 20.56 -10.65
N LEU A 236 8.77 20.33 -10.37
CA LEU A 236 9.27 19.55 -9.25
C LEU A 236 10.06 20.37 -8.24
N GLU A 237 10.47 21.59 -8.59
CA GLU A 237 11.29 22.52 -7.80
C GLU A 237 10.80 22.61 -6.35
N ASN A 238 9.56 23.05 -6.11
CA ASN A 238 9.03 23.20 -4.76
C ASN A 238 9.09 21.91 -3.90
N LYS A 239 8.91 20.73 -4.52
CA LYS A 239 8.98 19.45 -3.80
C LYS A 239 10.42 18.98 -3.63
N ALA A 240 11.26 19.14 -4.65
CA ALA A 240 12.67 18.78 -4.59
C ALA A 240 13.40 19.66 -3.57
N SER A 241 13.18 20.97 -3.60
CA SER A 241 13.73 21.93 -2.64
C SER A 241 13.22 21.67 -1.22
N ALA A 242 11.94 21.35 -1.01
CA ALA A 242 11.44 20.96 0.31
C ALA A 242 12.07 19.65 0.83
N ILE A 243 12.35 18.69 -0.06
CA ILE A 243 13.06 17.46 0.31
C ILE A 243 14.54 17.75 0.61
N GLU A 244 15.20 18.60 -0.17
CA GLU A 244 16.58 19.01 0.05
C GLU A 244 16.75 19.83 1.34
N GLU A 245 15.85 20.78 1.60
CA GLU A 245 15.81 21.55 2.85
C GLU A 245 15.52 20.64 4.05
N SER A 246 14.62 19.67 3.89
CA SER A 246 14.42 18.63 4.88
C SER A 246 15.68 17.77 5.07
N LEU A 247 16.47 17.49 4.03
CA LEU A 247 17.72 16.74 4.15
C LEU A 247 18.86 17.56 4.78
N ALA A 248 18.91 18.86 4.52
CA ALA A 248 19.93 19.77 5.00
C ALA A 248 19.67 20.26 6.44
N GLY A 249 18.39 20.45 6.79
CA GLY A 249 17.96 21.03 8.07
C GLY A 249 17.57 20.02 9.15
N SER A 250 17.61 18.70 8.88
CA SER A 250 17.09 17.72 9.83
C SER A 250 18.01 16.53 10.12
N ASP A 251 17.85 16.03 11.34
CA ASP A 251 18.26 14.71 11.80
C ASP A 251 17.61 13.55 11.00
N LEU A 252 16.81 13.79 9.95
CA LEU A 252 16.09 12.75 9.18
C LEU A 252 17.04 11.84 8.39
N VAL A 253 18.18 12.36 7.92
CA VAL A 253 19.23 11.53 7.29
C VAL A 253 19.82 10.55 8.30
N GLY A 254 19.99 10.99 9.56
CA GLY A 254 20.38 10.12 10.68
C GLY A 254 19.26 9.18 11.13
N LYS A 255 18.01 9.63 11.11
CA LYS A 255 16.82 8.88 11.55
C LYS A 255 16.50 7.68 10.64
N TYR A 256 16.81 7.77 9.34
CA TYR A 256 16.52 6.72 8.36
C TYR A 256 17.72 6.39 7.44
N PRO A 257 18.69 5.60 7.92
CA PRO A 257 19.84 5.16 7.12
C PRO A 257 19.40 4.50 5.82
N LEU A 258 20.11 4.79 4.71
CA LEU A 258 19.73 4.39 3.35
C LEU A 258 19.41 2.89 3.22
N ILE A 259 20.21 2.03 3.88
CA ILE A 259 20.07 0.57 3.87
C ILE A 259 18.84 0.10 4.66
N LEU A 260 18.41 0.85 5.68
CA LEU A 260 17.26 0.49 6.53
C LEU A 260 15.92 0.92 5.93
N ARG A 261 15.90 1.79 4.91
CA ARG A 261 14.66 2.32 4.33
C ARG A 261 13.73 1.25 3.78
N PRO A 262 14.19 0.22 3.03
CA PRO A 262 13.31 -0.87 2.61
C PRO A 262 12.70 -1.65 3.79
N ALA A 263 13.44 -1.78 4.90
CA ALA A 263 12.92 -2.41 6.11
C ALA A 263 11.83 -1.54 6.77
N ILE A 264 11.99 -0.22 6.77
CA ILE A 264 10.97 0.73 7.23
C ILE A 264 9.72 0.65 6.34
N THR A 265 9.88 0.61 5.01
CA THR A 265 8.77 0.39 4.08
C THR A 265 8.07 -0.92 4.38
N PHE A 266 8.81 -1.99 4.64
CA PHE A 266 8.24 -3.29 4.99
C PHE A 266 7.43 -3.24 6.31
N MET A 267 8.00 -2.67 7.38
CA MET A 267 7.33 -2.56 8.68
C MET A 267 6.06 -1.69 8.60
N THR A 268 6.13 -0.55 7.90
CA THR A 268 4.98 0.34 7.68
C THR A 268 3.90 -0.30 6.80
N ALA A 269 4.29 -1.15 5.83
CA ALA A 269 3.33 -1.87 4.99
C ALA A 269 2.52 -2.90 5.79
N ILE A 270 3.13 -3.50 6.81
CA ILE A 270 2.46 -4.41 7.74
C ILE A 270 1.63 -3.59 8.73
N PHE A 271 2.27 -2.81 9.60
CA PHE A 271 1.65 -1.85 10.51
C PHE A 271 2.74 -1.14 11.32
N MET A 272 3.01 0.14 11.05
CA MET A 272 3.85 0.97 11.90
C MET A 272 3.37 2.42 11.85
N THR A 273 3.13 3.03 13.00
CA THR A 273 2.68 4.43 13.08
C THR A 273 3.86 5.42 13.04
N PRO A 274 3.63 6.71 12.76
CA PRO A 274 4.65 7.75 12.79
C PRO A 274 5.37 7.88 14.15
N ALA A 275 4.67 7.72 15.27
CA ALA A 275 5.26 7.68 16.61
C ALA A 275 5.87 6.33 16.99
N PHE A 276 6.18 5.48 16.00
CA PHE A 276 6.90 4.22 16.17
C PHE A 276 6.18 3.13 16.97
N VAL A 277 4.85 3.12 16.98
CA VAL A 277 4.10 1.94 17.45
C VAL A 277 4.39 0.79 16.50
N LYS A 278 5.11 -0.23 16.98
CA LYS A 278 5.62 -1.35 16.20
C LYS A 278 5.17 -2.67 16.78
N ILE A 279 4.91 -3.64 15.91
CA ILE A 279 4.49 -4.99 16.32
C ILE A 279 5.49 -5.99 15.77
N ILE A 280 6.61 -6.10 16.47
CA ILE A 280 7.78 -6.88 16.05
C ILE A 280 7.46 -8.35 15.75
N PRO A 281 6.66 -9.07 16.58
CA PRO A 281 6.28 -10.45 16.28
C PRO A 281 5.58 -10.58 14.92
N LEU A 282 4.77 -9.60 14.55
CA LEU A 282 4.03 -9.63 13.28
C LEU A 282 4.99 -9.48 12.09
N TYR A 283 6.01 -8.63 12.18
CA TYR A 283 7.02 -8.48 11.12
C TYR A 283 7.78 -9.78 10.88
N ILE A 284 8.14 -10.48 11.95
CA ILE A 284 8.82 -11.78 11.89
C ILE A 284 7.92 -12.81 11.20
N VAL A 285 6.65 -12.89 11.59
CA VAL A 285 5.67 -13.81 10.99
C VAL A 285 5.48 -13.53 9.50
N PHE A 286 5.34 -12.27 9.08
CA PHE A 286 5.28 -11.91 7.66
C PHE A 286 6.57 -12.27 6.92
N GLY A 287 7.74 -12.03 7.52
CA GLY A 287 9.04 -12.40 6.96
C GLY A 287 9.14 -13.90 6.67
N PHE A 288 8.77 -14.74 7.64
CA PHE A 288 8.70 -16.19 7.45
C PHE A 288 7.66 -16.59 6.38
N ALA A 289 6.46 -15.99 6.40
CA ALA A 289 5.43 -16.29 5.42
C ALA A 289 5.89 -15.98 3.98
N ILE A 290 6.59 -14.86 3.77
CA ILE A 290 7.20 -14.50 2.49
C ILE A 290 8.28 -15.52 2.10
N PHE A 291 9.19 -15.86 3.02
CA PHE A 291 10.25 -16.83 2.77
C PHE A 291 9.70 -18.21 2.34
N PHE A 292 8.75 -18.77 3.10
CA PHE A 292 8.10 -20.03 2.74
C PHE A 292 7.28 -19.91 1.45
N GLY A 293 6.65 -18.76 1.22
CA GLY A 293 5.97 -18.47 -0.04
C GLY A 293 6.89 -18.53 -1.26
N ILE A 294 8.12 -18.01 -1.15
CA ILE A 294 9.13 -18.08 -2.22
C ILE A 294 9.54 -19.54 -2.48
N ILE A 295 9.74 -20.35 -1.44
CA ILE A 295 10.07 -21.77 -1.57
C ILE A 295 8.96 -22.51 -2.33
N ARG A 296 7.70 -22.38 -1.90
CA ARG A 296 6.56 -23.01 -2.56
C ARG A 296 6.36 -22.51 -4.00
N LEU A 297 6.59 -21.23 -4.25
CA LEU A 297 6.53 -20.66 -5.59
C LEU A 297 7.58 -21.26 -6.52
N ARG A 298 8.81 -21.50 -6.02
CA ARG A 298 9.85 -22.19 -6.78
C ARG A 298 9.43 -23.62 -7.14
N GLU A 299 8.86 -24.37 -6.20
CA GLU A 299 8.36 -25.73 -6.43
C GLU A 299 7.26 -25.75 -7.50
N TYR A 300 6.29 -24.85 -7.38
CA TYR A 300 5.19 -24.67 -8.35
C TYR A 300 5.69 -24.31 -9.75
N LEU A 301 6.69 -23.43 -9.86
CA LEU A 301 7.29 -23.08 -11.14
C LEU A 301 8.05 -24.25 -11.77
N ASN A 302 8.73 -25.06 -10.95
CA ASN A 302 9.45 -26.24 -11.43
C ASN A 302 8.47 -27.29 -11.95
N SER A 303 7.35 -27.54 -11.27
CA SER A 303 6.33 -28.48 -11.77
C SER A 303 5.73 -28.05 -13.11
N LEU A 304 5.44 -26.75 -13.27
CA LEU A 304 4.93 -26.21 -14.54
C LEU A 304 5.94 -26.34 -15.69
N ARG A 305 7.25 -26.19 -15.42
CA ARG A 305 8.30 -26.33 -16.43
C ARG A 305 8.51 -27.78 -16.87
N MET A 306 8.35 -28.75 -15.98
CA MET A 306 8.45 -30.18 -16.36
C MET A 306 7.32 -30.58 -17.33
N GLU A 307 6.18 -29.88 -17.30
CA GLU A 307 5.01 -30.10 -18.16
C GLU A 307 4.84 -29.02 -19.25
N GLU A 308 5.91 -28.33 -19.65
CA GLU A 308 5.85 -27.09 -20.44
C GLU A 308 5.05 -27.22 -21.76
N LYS A 309 5.12 -28.37 -22.45
CA LYS A 309 4.35 -28.60 -23.69
C LYS A 309 2.83 -28.57 -23.46
N LYS A 310 2.36 -28.94 -22.27
CA LYS A 310 0.93 -28.99 -21.91
C LYS A 310 0.45 -27.68 -21.28
N ASN A 311 1.34 -27.00 -20.54
CA ASN A 311 0.98 -25.87 -19.68
C ASN A 311 1.56 -24.52 -20.16
N SER A 312 1.91 -24.38 -21.44
CA SER A 312 2.59 -23.17 -21.98
C SER A 312 1.82 -21.86 -21.74
N TYR A 313 0.49 -21.89 -21.88
CA TYR A 313 -0.36 -20.73 -21.60
C TYR A 313 -0.32 -20.33 -20.12
N GLU A 314 -0.45 -21.31 -19.22
CA GLU A 314 -0.43 -21.09 -17.78
C GLU A 314 0.93 -20.58 -17.31
N LEU A 315 2.03 -21.15 -17.81
CA LEU A 315 3.39 -20.70 -17.52
C LEU A 315 3.60 -19.24 -17.95
N ASN A 316 3.07 -18.84 -19.11
CA ASN A 316 3.13 -17.45 -19.57
C ASN A 316 2.33 -16.52 -18.66
N GLU A 317 1.13 -16.90 -18.25
CA GLU A 317 0.32 -16.13 -17.30
C GLU A 317 1.00 -15.96 -15.94
N VAL A 318 1.60 -17.04 -15.42
CA VAL A 318 2.39 -17.01 -14.18
C VAL A 318 3.60 -16.07 -14.33
N ASN A 319 4.35 -16.16 -15.43
CA ASN A 319 5.49 -15.28 -15.68
C ASN A 319 5.09 -13.79 -15.73
N ILE A 320 3.91 -13.47 -16.26
CA ILE A 320 3.38 -12.10 -16.25
C ILE A 320 3.05 -11.65 -14.82
N ILE A 321 2.43 -12.51 -14.00
CA ILE A 321 2.17 -12.21 -12.58
C ILE A 321 3.47 -11.93 -11.82
N LEU A 322 4.49 -12.76 -12.03
CA LEU A 322 5.80 -12.58 -11.41
C LEU A 322 6.48 -11.30 -11.90
N THR A 323 6.36 -10.98 -13.19
CA THR A 323 6.90 -9.74 -13.75
C THR A 323 6.21 -8.52 -13.15
N ASP A 324 4.88 -8.54 -12.99
CA ASP A 324 4.15 -7.43 -12.35
C ASP A 324 4.61 -7.23 -10.89
N ALA A 325 4.86 -8.32 -10.14
CA ALA A 325 5.39 -8.27 -8.77
C ALA A 325 6.84 -7.76 -8.72
N ILE A 326 7.70 -8.17 -9.67
CA ILE A 326 9.06 -7.64 -9.82
C ILE A 326 9.02 -6.14 -10.09
N VAL A 327 8.18 -5.68 -11.01
CA VAL A 327 8.01 -4.24 -11.31
C VAL A 327 7.58 -3.47 -10.06
N ALA A 328 6.64 -4.01 -9.29
CA ALA A 328 6.21 -3.39 -8.04
C ALA A 328 7.39 -3.25 -7.04
N LEU A 329 8.15 -4.32 -6.80
CA LEU A 329 9.34 -4.28 -5.93
C LEU A 329 10.41 -3.31 -6.45
N THR A 330 10.70 -3.33 -7.75
CA THR A 330 11.65 -2.41 -8.37
C THR A 330 11.20 -0.97 -8.22
N THR A 331 9.91 -0.68 -8.41
CA THR A 331 9.35 0.67 -8.24
C THR A 331 9.55 1.15 -6.80
N ILE A 332 9.19 0.32 -5.81
CA ILE A 332 9.36 0.65 -4.39
C ILE A 332 10.83 0.91 -4.08
N CYS A 333 11.72 -0.05 -4.38
CA CYS A 333 13.14 0.06 -4.05
C CYS A 333 13.81 1.25 -4.76
N SER A 334 13.51 1.47 -6.05
CA SER A 334 14.06 2.61 -6.78
C SER A 334 13.63 3.95 -6.16
N ILE A 335 12.35 4.12 -5.83
CA ILE A 335 11.86 5.39 -5.26
C ILE A 335 12.39 5.60 -3.86
N VAL A 336 12.42 4.57 -3.01
CA VAL A 336 12.94 4.67 -1.63
C VAL A 336 14.43 5.09 -1.62
N PHE A 337 15.21 4.67 -2.62
CA PHE A 337 16.59 5.10 -2.76
C PHE A 337 16.74 6.51 -3.34
N ILE A 338 15.90 6.90 -4.31
CA ILE A 338 15.94 8.23 -4.92
C ILE A 338 15.37 9.32 -3.98
N LEU A 339 14.29 9.01 -3.27
CA LEU A 339 13.52 9.94 -2.44
C LEU A 339 13.54 9.48 -0.96
N PRO A 340 14.47 9.98 -0.14
CA PRO A 340 14.63 9.58 1.27
C PRO A 340 13.36 9.68 2.12
N THR A 341 12.58 10.74 1.90
CA THR A 341 11.34 11.04 2.63
C THR A 341 10.19 10.11 2.25
N TYR A 342 10.34 9.31 1.20
CA TYR A 342 9.35 8.35 0.71
C TYR A 342 9.62 6.92 1.24
N SER A 343 10.22 6.79 2.41
CA SER A 343 10.48 5.46 3.02
C SER A 343 9.22 4.81 3.61
N ASN A 344 8.15 5.58 3.85
CA ASN A 344 6.90 5.08 4.43
C ASN A 344 6.03 4.34 3.40
N ALA A 345 5.44 3.20 3.78
CA ALA A 345 4.63 2.39 2.89
C ALA A 345 3.34 3.04 2.39
N LYS A 346 2.86 4.14 3.01
CA LYS A 346 1.65 4.85 2.56
C LYS A 346 1.69 5.18 1.07
N TYR A 347 2.87 5.47 0.52
CA TYR A 347 3.09 5.79 -0.88
C TYR A 347 2.98 4.57 -1.82
N TYR A 348 3.18 3.35 -1.29
CA TYR A 348 3.32 2.13 -2.10
C TYR A 348 2.30 1.06 -1.77
N ILE A 349 1.50 1.23 -0.71
CA ILE A 349 0.58 0.20 -0.23
C ILE A 349 -0.43 -0.20 -1.32
N PHE A 350 -0.70 0.68 -2.30
CA PHE A 350 -1.49 0.34 -3.49
C PHE A 350 -0.91 -0.81 -4.34
N LEU A 351 0.38 -1.11 -4.22
CA LEU A 351 1.05 -2.24 -4.88
C LEU A 351 0.87 -3.57 -4.12
N ALA A 352 0.36 -3.55 -2.89
CA ALA A 352 0.17 -4.77 -2.09
C ALA A 352 -0.66 -5.84 -2.82
N PRO A 353 -1.77 -5.53 -3.51
CA PRO A 353 -2.46 -6.53 -4.31
C PRO A 353 -1.59 -7.18 -5.37
N ILE A 354 -0.75 -6.41 -6.06
CA ILE A 354 0.16 -6.92 -7.09
C ILE A 354 1.22 -7.84 -6.48
N LEU A 355 1.80 -7.44 -5.34
CA LEU A 355 2.79 -8.22 -4.59
C LEU A 355 2.20 -9.49 -3.96
N LEU A 356 0.90 -9.50 -3.65
CA LEU A 356 0.21 -10.66 -3.06
C LEU A 356 -0.22 -11.68 -4.13
N ARG A 357 -0.34 -11.29 -5.41
CA ARG A 357 -0.76 -12.21 -6.50
C ARG A 357 0.06 -13.51 -6.57
N PRO A 358 1.40 -13.51 -6.46
CA PRO A 358 2.18 -14.74 -6.47
C PRO A 358 1.80 -15.70 -5.33
N ALA A 359 1.43 -15.18 -4.14
CA ALA A 359 1.01 -16.02 -3.03
C ALA A 359 -0.29 -16.79 -3.36
N PHE A 360 -1.22 -16.16 -4.09
CA PHE A 360 -2.45 -16.79 -4.57
C PHE A 360 -2.23 -17.88 -5.63
N LEU A 361 -1.01 -18.03 -6.18
CA LEU A 361 -0.66 -19.16 -7.05
C LEU A 361 -0.38 -20.43 -6.25
N VAL A 362 0.14 -20.30 -5.02
CA VAL A 362 0.65 -21.42 -4.22
C VAL A 362 -0.08 -21.66 -2.92
N TYR A 363 -0.89 -20.71 -2.47
CA TYR A 363 -1.74 -20.83 -1.30
C TYR A 363 -3.21 -20.70 -1.68
N ALA A 364 -4.05 -21.46 -0.98
CA ALA A 364 -5.49 -21.32 -1.11
C ALA A 364 -5.94 -19.91 -0.65
N LYS A 365 -6.91 -19.34 -1.35
CA LYS A 365 -7.50 -18.03 -0.99
C LYS A 365 -8.01 -17.97 0.46
N THR A 366 -8.47 -19.09 1.01
CA THR A 366 -8.93 -19.20 2.40
C THR A 366 -7.76 -19.08 3.38
N SER A 367 -6.62 -19.71 3.10
CA SER A 367 -5.41 -19.59 3.92
C SER A 367 -4.89 -18.15 3.96
N ILE A 368 -4.86 -17.48 2.81
CA ILE A 368 -4.45 -16.06 2.74
C ILE A 368 -5.44 -15.19 3.52
N PHE A 369 -6.75 -15.42 3.36
CA PHE A 369 -7.78 -14.70 4.10
C PHE A 369 -7.62 -14.85 5.62
N PHE A 370 -7.47 -16.07 6.14
CA PHE A 370 -7.25 -16.30 7.57
C PHE A 370 -5.94 -15.72 8.06
N PHE A 371 -4.86 -15.79 7.28
CA PHE A 371 -3.59 -15.17 7.62
C PHE A 371 -3.74 -13.65 7.81
N MET A 372 -4.44 -12.97 6.90
CA MET A 372 -4.69 -11.53 7.01
C MET A 372 -5.59 -11.19 8.21
N LEU A 373 -6.64 -11.97 8.45
CA LEU A 373 -7.49 -11.81 9.63
C LEU A 373 -6.70 -11.96 10.95
N MET A 374 -5.90 -13.01 11.07
CA MET A 374 -5.09 -13.23 12.26
C MET A 374 -4.06 -12.11 12.46
N SER A 375 -3.50 -11.59 11.36
CA SER A 375 -2.61 -10.43 11.41
C SER A 375 -3.30 -9.21 12.02
N GLN A 376 -4.56 -8.96 11.65
CA GLN A 376 -5.36 -7.86 12.22
C GLN A 376 -5.66 -8.07 13.71
N VAL A 377 -6.02 -9.28 14.11
CA VAL A 377 -6.23 -9.62 15.52
C VAL A 377 -4.99 -9.37 16.35
N VAL A 378 -3.80 -9.75 15.85
CA VAL A 378 -2.53 -9.45 16.50
C VAL A 378 -2.31 -7.95 16.61
N VAL A 379 -2.60 -7.17 15.56
CA VAL A 379 -2.52 -5.70 15.62
C VAL A 379 -3.39 -5.12 16.72
N PHE A 380 -4.66 -5.52 16.77
CA PHE A 380 -5.61 -5.04 17.77
C PHE A 380 -5.22 -5.45 19.19
N PHE A 381 -4.74 -6.67 19.38
CA PHE A 381 -4.25 -7.14 20.67
C PHE A 381 -3.10 -6.26 21.19
N PHE A 382 -2.10 -6.00 20.36
CA PHE A 382 -0.97 -5.15 20.76
C PHE A 382 -1.39 -3.69 20.98
N LEU A 383 -2.27 -3.13 20.15
CA LEU A 383 -2.78 -1.77 20.37
C LEU A 383 -3.55 -1.62 21.68
N MET A 384 -4.31 -2.64 22.09
CA MET A 384 -4.93 -2.67 23.42
C MET A 384 -3.88 -2.77 24.51
N ALA A 385 -2.89 -3.65 24.35
CA ALA A 385 -1.85 -3.86 25.35
C ALA A 385 -0.98 -2.59 25.57
N PHE A 386 -0.66 -1.85 24.50
CA PHE A 386 0.07 -0.57 24.57
C PHE A 386 -0.69 0.55 25.29
N ARG A 387 -2.00 0.38 25.56
CA ARG A 387 -2.85 1.35 26.26
C ARG A 387 -3.12 0.99 27.73
N LEU A 388 -2.60 -0.14 28.22
CA LEU A 388 -2.84 -0.63 29.59
C LEU A 388 -1.81 -0.18 30.61
N ASN A 389 -0.72 0.46 30.17
CA ASN A 389 0.28 1.13 31.00
C ASN A 389 -0.05 2.62 31.08
#